data_AF-A0A6G9D470-F1
#
_entry.id   AF-A0A6G9D470-F1
#
_cell.length_a   1.000
_cell.length_b   1.000
_cell.length_c   1.000
_cell.angle_alpha   90.00
_cell.angle_beta   90.00
_cell.angle_gamma   90.00
#
_symmetry.space_group_name_H-M   'P 1'
#
loop_
_entity.id
_entity.type
_entity.pdbx_description
1 polymer ?
#
loop_
_entity_poly.entity_id
_entity_poly.type
_entity_poly.pdbx_seq_one_letter_code
_entity_poly.pdbx_strand_id
1 'polypeptide(L)'
;MARNPLSRASYSRIAESLSDFGSVVAGRINISRAAKELRVTQTAIREVLRGERGKLQGEFFGKLTGRQGADISGQPNASNLKAQLLAAYGPGKRSEINTAAAARDLGVSKRTVERWLAPEGRQRIAKPRTETLNALARKAKQSASTRTSRREAMSSVRSSARGKALSNFGGKIKIDAVQGPGTREYARDRMITLALTPDQVESMWSAYENGGDKGMINWMNSRAQDYVGGWEFYQINSFDVER
;
A
#
# COMPACT_ATOMS: atom_id res chain seq x y z
N MET A 1 16.19 21.96 15.33
CA MET A 1 15.60 21.08 16.35
C MET A 1 14.81 19.98 15.64
N ALA A 2 15.19 18.71 15.81
CA ALA A 2 14.37 17.60 15.33
C ALA A 2 13.04 17.61 16.11
N ARG A 3 11.91 17.65 15.40
CA ARG A 3 10.59 17.67 16.04
C ARG A 3 10.30 16.29 16.61
N ASN A 4 9.82 16.24 17.84
CA ASN A 4 9.35 14.99 18.42
C ASN A 4 8.15 14.48 17.59
N PRO A 5 8.15 13.20 17.18
CA PRO A 5 7.02 12.62 16.47
C PRO A 5 5.76 12.66 17.33
N LEU A 6 4.59 12.71 16.68
CA LEU A 6 3.31 12.58 17.37
C LEU A 6 3.29 11.29 18.20
N SER A 7 2.72 11.36 19.41
CA SER A 7 2.46 10.14 20.18
C SER A 7 1.48 9.24 19.40
N ARG A 8 1.58 7.92 19.59
CA ARG A 8 0.72 6.94 18.92
C ARG A 8 -0.78 7.23 19.16
N ALA A 9 -1.14 7.61 20.38
CA ALA A 9 -2.52 7.97 20.74
C ALA A 9 -3.00 9.22 19.99
N SER A 10 -2.18 10.28 19.93
CA SER A 10 -2.50 11.49 19.19
C SER A 10 -2.64 11.22 17.69
N TYR A 11 -1.75 10.38 17.13
CA TYR A 11 -1.83 9.97 15.74
C TYR A 11 -3.16 9.25 15.46
N SER A 12 -3.52 8.23 16.26
CA SER A 12 -4.73 7.43 16.05
C SER A 12 -5.98 8.31 16.09
N ARG A 13 -6.09 9.15 17.12
CA ARG A 13 -7.21 10.08 17.28
C ARG A 13 -7.37 11.01 16.07
N ILE A 14 -6.27 11.56 15.55
CA ILE A 14 -6.34 12.40 14.36
C ILE A 14 -6.78 11.57 13.16
N ALA A 15 -6.17 10.41 12.93
CA ALA A 15 -6.41 9.55 11.77
C ALA A 15 -7.88 9.10 11.68
N GLU A 16 -8.46 8.69 12.80
CA GLU A 16 -9.88 8.26 12.90
C GLU A 16 -10.84 9.41 12.55
N SER A 17 -10.51 10.65 12.92
CA SER A 17 -11.35 11.82 12.65
C SER A 17 -11.12 12.47 11.28
N LEU A 18 -10.10 12.08 10.52
CA LEU A 18 -9.76 12.78 9.27
C LEU A 18 -10.92 12.78 8.27
N SER A 19 -11.64 11.66 8.16
CA SER A 19 -12.76 11.52 7.25
C SER A 19 -13.92 12.49 7.53
N ASP A 20 -14.05 13.02 8.75
CA ASP A 20 -15.07 14.01 9.11
C ASP A 20 -14.81 15.38 8.45
N PHE A 21 -13.55 15.63 8.06
CA PHE A 21 -13.11 16.88 7.45
C PHE A 21 -12.98 16.80 5.92
N GLY A 22 -13.39 15.68 5.33
CA GLY A 22 -13.42 15.45 3.89
C GLY A 22 -12.81 14.11 3.47
N SER A 23 -12.48 13.97 2.19
CA SER A 23 -11.97 12.72 1.63
C SER A 23 -10.46 12.63 1.75
N VAL A 24 -9.97 11.72 2.61
CA VAL A 24 -8.55 11.40 2.81
C VAL A 24 -7.98 10.82 1.52
N VAL A 25 -8.75 9.93 0.91
CA VAL A 25 -8.43 9.17 -0.30
C VAL A 25 -8.30 10.11 -1.51
N ALA A 26 -9.24 11.03 -1.69
CA ALA A 26 -9.16 12.06 -2.74
C ALA A 26 -8.23 13.22 -2.38
N GLY A 27 -7.70 13.27 -1.15
CA GLY A 27 -6.88 14.37 -0.65
C GLY A 27 -7.63 15.70 -0.49
N ARG A 28 -8.95 15.66 -0.43
CA ARG A 28 -9.85 16.81 -0.26
C ARG A 28 -10.22 16.96 1.21
N ILE A 29 -9.25 17.35 2.03
CA ILE A 29 -9.42 17.54 3.48
C ILE A 29 -9.32 19.03 3.82
N ASN A 30 -10.26 19.54 4.63
CA ASN A 30 -10.15 20.88 5.18
C ASN A 30 -9.18 20.90 6.39
N ILE A 31 -7.89 21.07 6.09
CA ILE A 31 -6.80 21.03 7.08
C ILE A 31 -6.96 22.09 8.17
N SER A 32 -7.40 23.30 7.81
CA SER A 32 -7.57 24.40 8.76
C SER A 32 -8.68 24.11 9.76
N ARG A 33 -9.82 23.60 9.28
CA ARG A 33 -10.93 23.18 10.12
C ARG A 33 -10.55 22.00 11.03
N ALA A 34 -9.91 20.97 10.45
CA ALA A 34 -9.43 19.81 11.21
C ALA A 34 -8.47 20.21 12.34
N ALA A 35 -7.49 21.08 12.05
CA ALA A 35 -6.55 21.57 13.05
C ALA A 35 -7.25 22.32 14.20
N LYS A 36 -8.21 23.19 13.87
CA LYS A 36 -9.00 23.95 14.85
C LYS A 36 -9.83 23.04 15.74
N GLU A 37 -10.63 22.15 15.15
CA GLU A 37 -11.57 21.30 15.90
C GLU A 37 -10.85 20.21 16.70
N LEU A 38 -9.79 19.60 16.14
CA LEU A 38 -9.01 18.57 16.84
C LEU A 38 -8.00 19.13 17.84
N ARG A 39 -7.88 20.47 17.93
CA ARG A 39 -6.94 21.21 18.78
C ARG A 39 -5.48 20.79 18.56
N VAL A 40 -5.08 20.68 17.30
CA VAL A 40 -3.71 20.31 16.89
C VAL A 40 -3.19 21.26 15.82
N THR A 41 -1.90 21.22 15.54
CA THR A 41 -1.32 22.05 14.48
C THR A 41 -1.72 21.53 13.10
N GLN A 42 -1.83 22.42 12.10
CA GLN A 42 -2.01 21.99 10.71
C GLN A 42 -0.87 21.07 10.24
N THR A 43 0.33 21.23 10.79
CA THR A 43 1.47 20.36 10.53
C THR A 43 1.19 18.93 10.98
N ALA A 44 0.64 18.74 12.19
CA ALA A 44 0.26 17.42 12.68
C ALA A 44 -0.78 16.76 11.77
N ILE A 45 -1.79 17.52 11.29
CA ILE A 45 -2.76 17.00 10.32
C ILE A 45 -2.06 16.55 9.03
N ARG A 46 -1.15 17.35 8.47
CA ARG A 46 -0.38 16.99 7.26
C ARG A 46 0.50 15.75 7.47
N GLU A 47 1.09 15.61 8.65
CA GLU A 47 1.91 14.45 9.03
C GLU A 47 1.07 13.17 9.06
N VAL A 48 -0.09 13.21 9.73
CA VAL A 48 -1.01 12.07 9.78
C VAL A 48 -1.54 11.73 8.40
N LEU A 49 -1.96 12.73 7.60
CA LEU A 49 -2.38 12.51 6.21
C LEU A 49 -1.31 11.84 5.35
N ARG A 50 -0.03 12.22 5.52
CA ARG A 50 1.08 11.57 4.80
C ARG A 50 1.22 10.12 5.24
N GLY A 51 1.10 9.84 6.54
CA GLY A 51 1.16 8.49 7.09
C GLY A 51 0.00 7.61 6.60
N GLU A 52 -1.25 8.10 6.65
CA GLU A 52 -2.44 7.37 6.18
C GLU A 52 -2.37 7.08 4.68
N ARG A 53 -1.89 8.05 3.89
CA ARG A 53 -1.60 7.81 2.47
C ARG A 53 -0.58 6.68 2.32
N GLY A 54 0.56 6.77 3.01
CA GLY A 54 1.62 5.76 2.96
C GLY A 54 1.12 4.35 3.32
N LYS A 55 0.26 4.22 4.32
CA LYS A 55 -0.40 2.95 4.68
C LYS A 55 -1.25 2.42 3.52
N LEU A 56 -2.09 3.27 2.93
CA LEU A 56 -2.92 2.89 1.78
C LEU A 56 -2.07 2.49 0.57
N GLN A 57 -0.97 3.18 0.28
CA GLN A 57 -0.06 2.80 -0.81
C GLN A 57 0.55 1.41 -0.56
N GLY A 58 0.99 1.15 0.69
CA GLY A 58 1.52 -0.15 1.09
C GLY A 58 0.48 -1.27 0.99
N GLU A 59 -0.77 -0.99 1.36
CA GLU A 59 -1.89 -1.93 1.25
C GLU A 59 -2.18 -2.27 -0.21
N PHE A 60 -2.37 -1.27 -1.08
CA PHE A 60 -2.57 -1.49 -2.52
C PHE A 60 -1.42 -2.25 -3.16
N PHE A 61 -0.18 -1.80 -2.93
CA PHE A 61 0.98 -2.47 -3.47
C PHE A 61 1.08 -3.92 -2.98
N GLY A 62 0.95 -4.15 -1.67
CA GLY A 62 1.06 -5.47 -1.09
C GLY A 62 0.01 -6.44 -1.59
N LYS A 63 -1.27 -6.03 -1.59
CA LYS A 63 -2.41 -6.86 -2.00
C LYS A 63 -2.43 -7.13 -3.51
N LEU A 64 -2.16 -6.12 -4.35
CA LEU A 64 -2.22 -6.28 -5.81
C LEU A 64 -1.03 -7.03 -6.37
N THR A 65 0.16 -6.88 -5.78
CA THR A 65 1.40 -7.51 -6.28
C THR A 65 1.77 -8.80 -5.56
N GLY A 66 1.01 -9.19 -4.53
CA GLY A 66 1.29 -10.38 -3.70
C GLY A 66 2.50 -10.18 -2.78
N ARG A 67 2.83 -8.94 -2.45
CA ARG A 67 3.97 -8.51 -1.62
C ARG A 67 3.49 -7.94 -0.30
N GLN A 68 2.58 -8.64 0.37
CA GLN A 68 1.97 -8.17 1.61
C GLN A 68 3.04 -7.87 2.67
N GLY A 69 2.95 -6.70 3.31
CA GLY A 69 3.95 -6.24 4.28
C GLY A 69 5.23 -5.65 3.66
N ALA A 70 5.26 -5.41 2.35
CA ALA A 70 6.36 -4.71 1.68
C ALA A 70 6.45 -3.23 2.10
N ASP A 71 7.69 -2.71 2.18
CA ASP A 71 7.97 -1.32 2.50
C ASP A 71 8.43 -0.59 1.24
N ILE A 72 7.57 0.29 0.71
CA ILE A 72 7.81 1.12 -0.47
C ILE A 72 8.09 2.60 -0.11
N SER A 73 8.33 2.92 1.17
CA SER A 73 8.52 4.30 1.65
C SER A 73 9.75 4.99 1.04
N GLY A 74 10.75 4.20 0.66
CA GLY A 74 12.06 4.67 0.21
C GLY A 74 12.94 5.23 1.32
N GLN A 75 12.59 5.02 2.60
CA GLN A 75 13.43 5.39 3.72
C GLN A 75 14.43 4.27 4.01
N PRO A 76 15.75 4.51 3.98
CA PRO A 76 16.73 3.48 4.33
C PRO A 76 16.54 3.08 5.79
N ASN A 77 16.06 1.87 6.02
CA ASN A 77 15.79 1.40 7.38
C ASN A 77 16.12 -0.08 7.53
N ALA A 78 17.16 -0.34 8.31
CA ALA A 78 17.65 -1.68 8.56
C ALA A 78 16.69 -2.51 9.45
N SER A 79 15.71 -1.92 10.15
CA SER A 79 14.63 -2.67 10.81
C SER A 79 13.61 -3.22 9.82
N ASN A 80 13.45 -2.56 8.66
CA ASN A 80 12.48 -2.94 7.63
C ASN A 80 13.13 -3.70 6.45
N LEU A 81 14.35 -4.19 6.62
CA LEU A 81 15.15 -4.80 5.56
C LEU A 81 14.38 -5.89 4.79
N LYS A 82 13.67 -6.77 5.51
CA LYS A 82 12.83 -7.82 4.92
C LYS A 82 11.73 -7.23 4.03
N ALA A 83 11.01 -6.22 4.54
CA ALA A 83 9.92 -5.55 3.83
C ALA A 83 10.43 -4.81 2.57
N GLN A 84 11.62 -4.22 2.63
CA GLN A 84 12.24 -3.54 1.49
C GLN A 84 12.74 -4.53 0.43
N LEU A 85 13.32 -5.65 0.86
CA LEU A 85 13.71 -6.73 -0.04
C LEU A 85 12.48 -7.35 -0.74
N LEU A 86 11.40 -7.57 0.01
CA LEU A 86 10.13 -8.04 -0.54
C LEU A 86 9.56 -7.05 -1.57
N ALA A 87 9.58 -5.74 -1.28
CA ALA A 87 9.14 -4.70 -2.22
C ALA A 87 9.95 -4.73 -3.53
N ALA A 88 11.27 -4.73 -3.41
CA ALA A 88 12.20 -4.59 -4.53
C ALA A 88 12.28 -5.83 -5.42
N TYR A 89 12.26 -7.03 -4.83
CA TYR A 89 12.56 -8.28 -5.55
C TYR A 89 11.40 -9.27 -5.59
N GLY A 90 10.34 -9.03 -4.81
CA GLY A 90 9.18 -9.91 -4.73
C GLY A 90 9.51 -11.30 -4.17
N PRO A 91 8.51 -12.20 -4.16
CA PRO A 91 8.69 -13.58 -3.72
C PRO A 91 9.56 -14.39 -4.68
N GLY A 92 10.34 -15.31 -4.12
CA GLY A 92 11.06 -16.32 -4.87
C GLY A 92 10.19 -17.56 -5.11
N LYS A 93 10.64 -18.46 -6.00
CA LYS A 93 9.90 -19.71 -6.32
C LYS A 93 9.65 -20.61 -5.10
N ARG A 94 10.54 -20.58 -4.10
CA ARG A 94 10.50 -21.43 -2.88
C ARG A 94 10.76 -20.63 -1.61
N SER A 95 10.74 -19.31 -1.67
CA SER A 95 11.12 -18.44 -0.56
C SER A 95 10.27 -17.18 -0.59
N GLU A 96 10.03 -16.62 0.58
CA GLU A 96 9.25 -15.39 0.74
C GLU A 96 9.87 -14.20 -0.03
N ILE A 97 11.18 -14.22 -0.25
CA ILE A 97 11.93 -13.19 -0.98
C ILE A 97 12.81 -13.87 -2.03
N ASN A 98 12.93 -13.27 -3.22
CA ASN A 98 13.88 -13.68 -4.24
C ASN A 98 15.32 -13.25 -3.88
N THR A 99 15.94 -13.99 -2.96
CA THR A 99 17.29 -13.70 -2.46
C THR A 99 18.38 -13.82 -3.52
N ALA A 100 18.15 -14.61 -4.57
CA ALA A 100 19.08 -14.73 -5.70
C ALA A 100 19.11 -13.45 -6.55
N ALA A 101 17.94 -12.88 -6.86
CA ALA A 101 17.86 -11.60 -7.56
C ALA A 101 18.43 -10.46 -6.72
N ALA A 102 18.10 -10.44 -5.41
CA ALA A 102 18.62 -9.44 -4.48
C ALA A 102 20.15 -9.49 -4.40
N ALA A 103 20.73 -10.68 -4.26
CA ALA A 103 22.17 -10.88 -4.18
C ALA A 103 22.90 -10.35 -5.42
N ARG A 104 22.40 -10.72 -6.61
CA ARG A 104 22.97 -10.28 -7.89
C ARG A 104 22.95 -8.76 -8.02
N ASP A 105 21.82 -8.13 -7.69
CA ASP A 105 21.64 -6.69 -7.85
C ASP A 105 22.42 -5.87 -6.82
N LEU A 106 22.50 -6.37 -5.58
CA LEU A 106 23.20 -5.69 -4.48
C LEU A 106 24.71 -5.97 -4.47
N GLY A 107 25.22 -6.81 -5.38
CA GLY A 107 26.64 -7.16 -5.45
C GLY A 107 27.15 -7.97 -4.25
N VAL A 108 26.30 -8.82 -3.66
CA VAL A 108 26.64 -9.65 -2.50
C VAL A 108 26.32 -11.12 -2.76
N SER A 109 26.83 -12.03 -1.92
CA SER A 109 26.47 -13.45 -2.02
C SER A 109 25.01 -13.69 -1.61
N LYS A 110 24.36 -14.71 -2.20
CA LYS A 110 23.02 -15.15 -1.77
C LYS A 110 22.97 -15.47 -0.28
N ARG A 111 24.02 -16.12 0.22
CA ARG A 111 24.17 -16.43 1.65
C ARG A 111 24.25 -15.18 2.52
N THR A 112 24.83 -14.09 2.03
CA THR A 112 24.85 -12.80 2.74
C THR A 112 23.42 -12.28 2.92
N VAL A 113 22.60 -12.29 1.85
CA VAL A 113 21.19 -11.87 1.93
C VAL A 113 20.39 -12.78 2.86
N GLU A 114 20.58 -14.09 2.77
CA GLU A 114 19.93 -15.06 3.67
C GLU A 114 20.31 -14.81 5.14
N ARG A 115 21.58 -14.50 5.43
CA ARG A 115 22.05 -14.18 6.79
C ARG A 115 21.59 -12.83 7.31
N TRP A 116 21.25 -11.87 6.45
CA TRP A 116 20.57 -10.64 6.86
C TRP A 116 19.14 -10.90 7.34
N LEU A 117 18.47 -11.87 6.71
CA LEU A 117 17.09 -12.26 6.99
C LEU A 117 16.96 -13.32 8.09
N ALA A 118 18.08 -13.97 8.46
CA ALA A 118 18.09 -14.98 9.49
C ALA A 118 17.59 -14.43 10.84
N PRO A 119 16.89 -15.25 11.65
CA PRO A 119 16.56 -14.92 13.03
C PRO A 119 17.81 -14.53 13.84
N GLU A 120 17.62 -13.80 14.94
CA GLU A 120 18.72 -13.47 15.85
C GLU A 120 19.44 -14.72 16.34
N GLY A 121 20.77 -14.66 16.35
CA GLY A 121 21.63 -15.79 16.71
C GLY A 121 22.88 -15.90 15.83
N ARG A 122 23.62 -17.00 15.96
CA ARG A 122 24.95 -17.21 15.33
C ARG A 122 24.93 -17.11 13.79
N GLN A 123 23.80 -17.36 13.16
CA GLN A 123 23.68 -17.31 11.71
C GLN A 123 23.51 -15.88 11.18
N ARG A 124 22.98 -14.97 12.00
CA ARG A 124 22.76 -13.57 11.61
C ARG A 124 24.08 -12.82 11.49
N ILE A 125 24.18 -11.92 10.53
CA ILE A 125 25.30 -10.97 10.40
C ILE A 125 24.84 -9.56 10.67
N ALA A 126 25.83 -8.67 10.81
CA ALA A 126 25.63 -7.24 10.77
C ALA A 126 24.77 -6.85 9.56
N LYS A 127 23.88 -5.88 9.79
CA LYS A 127 22.99 -5.35 8.77
C LYS A 127 23.79 -4.75 7.59
N PRO A 128 23.18 -4.61 6.40
CA PRO A 128 23.88 -4.08 5.24
C PRO A 128 24.51 -2.71 5.52
N ARG A 129 25.58 -2.39 4.78
CA ARG A 129 26.18 -1.05 4.81
C ARG A 129 25.14 0.00 4.39
N THR A 130 25.33 1.23 4.84
CA THR A 130 24.42 2.36 4.56
C THR A 130 24.16 2.54 3.05
N GLU A 131 25.19 2.37 2.21
CA GLU A 131 25.06 2.43 0.76
C GLU A 131 24.11 1.36 0.21
N THR A 132 24.24 0.12 0.67
CA THR A 132 23.35 -0.99 0.29
C THR A 132 21.92 -0.74 0.76
N LEU A 133 21.74 -0.20 1.97
CA LEU A 133 20.41 0.18 2.49
C LEU A 133 19.78 1.30 1.65
N ASN A 134 20.56 2.30 1.24
CA ASN A 134 20.09 3.40 0.39
C ASN A 134 19.69 2.90 -1.00
N ALA A 135 20.51 2.05 -1.62
CA ALA A 135 20.22 1.45 -2.91
C ALA A 135 18.94 0.59 -2.84
N LEU A 136 18.82 -0.24 -1.80
CA LEU A 136 17.65 -1.06 -1.56
C LEU A 136 16.39 -0.22 -1.37
N ALA A 137 16.42 0.80 -0.51
CA ALA A 137 15.27 1.66 -0.24
C ALA A 137 14.81 2.39 -1.51
N ARG A 138 15.77 2.87 -2.33
CA ARG A 138 15.46 3.47 -3.64
C ARG A 138 14.74 2.48 -4.56
N LYS A 139 15.25 1.26 -4.66
CA LYS A 139 14.67 0.21 -5.51
C LYS A 139 13.29 -0.24 -5.02
N ALA A 140 13.13 -0.38 -3.70
CA ALA A 140 11.86 -0.68 -3.07
C ALA A 140 10.80 0.38 -3.41
N LYS A 141 11.12 1.67 -3.28
CA LYS A 141 10.23 2.77 -3.70
C LYS A 141 9.94 2.74 -5.20
N GLN A 142 10.95 2.46 -6.02
CA GLN A 142 10.80 2.41 -7.48
C GLN A 142 9.81 1.34 -7.93
N SER A 143 9.73 0.21 -7.21
CA SER A 143 8.82 -0.89 -7.54
C SER A 143 7.34 -0.47 -7.65
N ALA A 144 6.93 0.59 -6.95
CA ALA A 144 5.57 1.13 -6.99
C ALA A 144 5.44 2.45 -7.79
N SER A 145 6.55 3.08 -8.21
CA SER A 145 6.53 4.47 -8.68
C SER A 145 6.15 4.63 -10.15
N THR A 146 6.62 3.74 -11.03
CA THR A 146 6.41 3.85 -12.48
C THR A 146 5.41 2.83 -12.99
N ARG A 147 4.80 3.11 -14.16
CA ARG A 147 3.91 2.16 -14.85
C ARG A 147 4.60 0.83 -15.12
N THR A 148 5.83 0.88 -15.63
CA THR A 148 6.63 -0.31 -15.94
C THR A 148 6.92 -1.12 -14.68
N SER A 149 7.38 -0.47 -13.61
CA SER A 149 7.70 -1.16 -12.35
C SER A 149 6.46 -1.77 -11.68
N ARG A 150 5.30 -1.09 -11.74
CA ARG A 150 4.04 -1.66 -11.25
C ARG A 150 3.61 -2.87 -12.07
N ARG A 151 3.74 -2.83 -13.41
CA ARG A 151 3.46 -3.99 -14.28
C ARG A 151 4.35 -5.19 -13.97
N GLU A 152 5.65 -4.94 -13.82
CA GLU A 152 6.60 -5.97 -13.41
C GLU A 152 6.21 -6.54 -12.03
N ALA A 153 5.82 -5.69 -11.09
CA ALA A 153 5.38 -6.13 -9.77
C ALA A 153 4.09 -6.95 -9.81
N MET A 154 3.13 -6.57 -10.65
CA MET A 154 1.86 -7.28 -10.86
C MET A 154 2.01 -8.62 -11.58
N SER A 155 3.11 -8.83 -12.33
CA SER A 155 3.30 -10.02 -13.15
C SER A 155 3.24 -11.34 -12.35
N SER A 156 3.73 -11.35 -11.11
CA SER A 156 3.66 -12.52 -10.23
C SER A 156 2.22 -12.87 -9.84
N VAL A 157 1.38 -11.87 -9.59
CA VAL A 157 -0.03 -12.10 -9.27
C VAL A 157 -0.79 -12.52 -10.51
N ARG A 158 -0.63 -11.81 -11.64
CA ARG A 158 -1.29 -12.15 -12.92
C ARG A 158 -0.98 -13.59 -13.39
N SER A 159 0.26 -14.04 -13.20
CA SER A 159 0.68 -15.40 -13.59
C SER A 159 0.34 -16.49 -12.57
N SER A 160 -0.04 -16.11 -11.34
CA SER A 160 -0.42 -17.06 -10.29
C SER A 160 -1.73 -17.80 -10.60
N ALA A 161 -1.94 -18.95 -9.97
CA ALA A 161 -3.19 -19.70 -10.12
C ALA A 161 -4.43 -18.87 -9.71
N ARG A 162 -4.33 -18.10 -8.62
CA ARG A 162 -5.39 -17.17 -8.17
C ARG A 162 -5.63 -16.05 -9.19
N GLY A 163 -4.56 -15.44 -9.71
CA GLY A 163 -4.68 -14.40 -10.74
C GLY A 163 -5.33 -14.91 -12.00
N LYS A 164 -4.89 -16.06 -12.51
CA LYS A 164 -5.53 -16.72 -13.66
C LYS A 164 -7.00 -17.05 -13.42
N ALA A 165 -7.36 -17.49 -12.21
CA ALA A 165 -8.75 -17.74 -11.86
C ALA A 165 -9.58 -16.44 -11.87
N LEU A 166 -9.04 -15.35 -11.33
CA LEU A 166 -9.69 -14.02 -11.36
C LEU A 166 -9.84 -13.49 -12.79
N SER A 167 -8.81 -13.60 -13.62
CA SER A 167 -8.85 -13.12 -15.01
C SER A 167 -9.79 -13.94 -15.89
N ASN A 168 -9.94 -15.24 -15.62
CA ASN A 168 -10.77 -16.11 -16.46
C ASN A 168 -12.24 -16.10 -16.06
N PHE A 169 -12.53 -15.90 -14.78
CA PHE A 169 -13.87 -16.14 -14.26
C PHE A 169 -14.41 -15.01 -13.38
N GLY A 170 -13.67 -13.91 -13.22
CA GLY A 170 -14.04 -12.81 -12.34
C GLY A 170 -13.83 -13.16 -10.86
N GLY A 171 -14.48 -12.41 -9.98
CA GLY A 171 -14.37 -12.59 -8.53
C GLY A 171 -15.21 -11.57 -7.77
N LYS A 172 -14.71 -11.09 -6.65
CA LYS A 172 -15.30 -10.01 -5.87
C LYS A 172 -14.23 -9.21 -5.14
N ILE A 173 -14.49 -7.92 -4.98
CA ILE A 173 -13.67 -7.04 -4.15
C ILE A 173 -14.43 -6.69 -2.87
N LYS A 174 -13.78 -6.88 -1.73
CA LYS A 174 -14.24 -6.42 -0.43
C LYS A 174 -13.51 -5.14 -0.08
N ILE A 175 -14.24 -4.09 0.28
CA ILE A 175 -13.66 -2.78 0.60
C ILE A 175 -14.16 -2.36 1.97
N ASP A 176 -13.24 -2.26 2.91
CA ASP A 176 -13.46 -1.74 4.25
C ASP A 176 -13.05 -0.27 4.31
N ALA A 177 -14.04 0.60 4.55
CA ALA A 177 -13.89 2.02 4.36
C ALA A 177 -14.98 2.83 5.08
N VAL A 178 -14.66 4.10 5.34
CA VAL A 178 -15.66 5.16 5.57
C VAL A 178 -16.24 5.56 4.22
N GLN A 179 -17.49 5.17 3.97
CA GLN A 179 -18.09 5.21 2.64
C GLN A 179 -19.61 5.38 2.64
N GLY A 180 -20.15 6.02 1.59
CA GLY A 180 -21.59 6.18 1.40
C GLY A 180 -21.95 7.13 0.26
N PRO A 181 -23.25 7.27 -0.03
CA PRO A 181 -23.74 8.14 -1.08
C PRO A 181 -23.76 9.62 -0.65
N GLY A 182 -23.49 10.52 -1.59
CA GLY A 182 -23.70 11.95 -1.42
C GLY A 182 -22.68 12.60 -0.48
N THR A 183 -23.15 13.15 0.63
CA THR A 183 -22.32 13.89 1.60
C THR A 183 -21.79 12.99 2.71
N ARG A 184 -20.76 13.48 3.42
CA ARG A 184 -20.11 12.76 4.54
C ARG A 184 -21.07 12.33 5.65
N GLU A 185 -22.21 13.01 5.79
CA GLU A 185 -23.27 12.71 6.75
C GLU A 185 -23.86 11.30 6.57
N TYR A 186 -23.93 10.81 5.32
CA TYR A 186 -24.44 9.48 5.00
C TYR A 186 -23.34 8.41 4.92
N ALA A 187 -22.08 8.81 5.06
CA ALA A 187 -20.96 7.87 5.09
C ALA A 187 -20.96 7.08 6.41
N ARG A 188 -20.67 5.78 6.31
CA ARG A 188 -20.51 4.89 7.44
C ARG A 188 -19.21 4.12 7.29
N ASP A 189 -18.57 3.81 8.40
CA ASP A 189 -17.48 2.84 8.43
C ASP A 189 -18.09 1.44 8.28
N ARG A 190 -17.79 0.78 7.16
CA ARG A 190 -18.37 -0.53 6.83
C ARG A 190 -17.54 -1.24 5.77
N MET A 191 -17.77 -2.55 5.67
CA MET A 191 -17.33 -3.36 4.55
C MET A 191 -18.43 -3.47 3.49
N ILE A 192 -18.10 -3.21 2.23
CA ILE A 192 -18.93 -3.58 1.08
C ILE A 192 -18.26 -4.67 0.26
N THR A 193 -19.06 -5.44 -0.48
CA THR A 193 -18.58 -6.45 -1.42
C THR A 193 -19.16 -6.17 -2.80
N LEU A 194 -18.30 -6.03 -3.81
CA LEU A 194 -18.69 -5.80 -5.19
C LEU A 194 -18.24 -6.99 -6.04
N ALA A 195 -19.17 -7.60 -6.77
CA ALA A 195 -18.82 -8.64 -7.74
C ALA A 195 -17.96 -8.05 -8.87
N LEU A 196 -17.04 -8.84 -9.40
CA LEU A 196 -16.15 -8.47 -10.50
C LEU A 196 -16.32 -9.47 -11.64
N THR A 197 -16.62 -8.96 -12.84
CA THR A 197 -16.44 -9.74 -14.07
C THR A 197 -14.94 -9.86 -14.42
N PRO A 198 -14.56 -10.79 -15.31
CA PRO A 198 -13.21 -10.83 -15.90
C PRO A 198 -12.69 -9.47 -16.37
N ASP A 199 -13.49 -8.72 -17.13
CA ASP A 199 -13.12 -7.39 -17.64
C ASP A 199 -12.96 -6.37 -16.51
N GLN A 200 -13.76 -6.49 -15.44
CA GLN A 200 -13.62 -5.64 -14.26
C GLN A 200 -12.33 -5.94 -13.49
N VAL A 201 -11.91 -7.21 -13.41
CA VAL A 201 -10.59 -7.58 -12.85
C VAL A 201 -9.47 -6.97 -13.69
N GLU A 202 -9.52 -7.09 -15.01
CA GLU A 202 -8.49 -6.55 -15.90
C GLU A 202 -8.43 -5.02 -15.88
N SER A 203 -9.58 -4.35 -15.84
CA SER A 203 -9.65 -2.90 -15.70
C SER A 203 -9.11 -2.42 -14.35
N MET A 204 -9.36 -3.15 -13.26
CA MET A 204 -8.80 -2.88 -11.93
C MET A 204 -7.28 -2.93 -11.94
N TRP A 205 -6.71 -4.02 -12.45
CA TRP A 205 -5.25 -4.18 -12.56
C TRP A 205 -4.63 -3.11 -13.45
N SER A 206 -5.27 -2.83 -14.59
CA SER A 206 -4.83 -1.78 -15.51
C SER A 206 -4.87 -0.39 -14.87
N ALA A 207 -5.89 -0.09 -14.06
CA ALA A 207 -6.01 1.17 -13.35
C ALA A 207 -4.84 1.38 -12.38
N TYR A 208 -4.49 0.35 -11.59
CA TYR A 208 -3.33 0.41 -10.70
C TYR A 208 -2.01 0.51 -11.48
N GLU A 209 -1.81 -0.29 -12.52
CA GLU A 209 -0.59 -0.24 -13.33
C GLU A 209 -0.38 1.15 -13.94
N ASN A 210 -1.45 1.74 -14.51
CA ASN A 210 -1.35 3.03 -15.19
C ASN A 210 -1.26 4.21 -14.20
N GLY A 211 -2.09 4.22 -13.16
CA GLY A 211 -2.28 5.37 -12.26
C GLY A 211 -1.80 5.18 -10.83
N GLY A 212 -1.23 4.02 -10.48
CA GLY A 212 -0.89 3.67 -9.10
C GLY A 212 -2.12 3.73 -8.20
N ASP A 213 -1.92 4.20 -6.97
CA ASP A 213 -2.99 4.31 -5.97
C ASP A 213 -4.13 5.21 -6.44
N LYS A 214 -3.81 6.32 -7.12
CA LYS A 214 -4.83 7.22 -7.68
C LYS A 214 -5.67 6.50 -8.74
N GLY A 215 -5.04 5.70 -9.58
CA GLY A 215 -5.74 4.88 -10.57
C GLY A 215 -6.69 3.88 -9.89
N MET A 216 -6.20 3.17 -8.87
CA MET A 216 -7.00 2.22 -8.10
C MET A 216 -8.20 2.89 -7.41
N ILE A 217 -7.98 4.03 -6.75
CA ILE A 217 -9.03 4.83 -6.10
C ILE A 217 -10.09 5.27 -7.09
N ASN A 218 -9.68 5.78 -8.26
CA ASN A 218 -10.60 6.22 -9.29
C ASN A 218 -11.43 5.05 -9.81
N TRP A 219 -10.80 3.90 -10.03
CA TRP A 219 -11.50 2.68 -10.42
C TRP A 219 -12.49 2.21 -9.36
N MET A 220 -12.10 2.20 -8.07
CA MET A 220 -12.99 1.84 -6.97
C MET A 220 -14.21 2.77 -6.90
N ASN A 221 -14.00 4.08 -6.95
CA ASN A 221 -15.10 5.06 -6.93
C ASN A 221 -16.04 4.89 -8.13
N SER A 222 -15.50 4.62 -9.33
CA SER A 222 -16.30 4.34 -10.52
C SER A 222 -17.12 3.07 -10.35
N ARG A 223 -16.51 1.99 -9.86
CA ARG A 223 -17.19 0.70 -9.65
C ARG A 223 -18.29 0.79 -8.60
N ALA A 224 -18.10 1.63 -7.58
CA ALA A 224 -19.11 1.83 -6.54
C ALA A 224 -20.32 2.66 -7.02
N GLN A 225 -20.23 3.39 -8.14
CA GLN A 225 -21.39 4.08 -8.71
C GLN A 225 -22.47 3.08 -9.15
N ASP A 226 -22.05 1.92 -9.67
CA ASP A 226 -22.97 0.85 -10.07
C ASP A 226 -23.72 0.23 -8.88
N TYR A 227 -23.20 0.41 -7.67
CA TYR A 227 -23.84 -0.05 -6.44
C TYR A 227 -24.94 0.92 -6.02
N VAL A 228 -24.57 2.20 -5.82
CA VAL A 228 -25.49 3.30 -5.55
C VAL A 228 -24.89 4.59 -6.13
N GLY A 229 -25.68 5.36 -6.87
CA GLY A 229 -25.22 6.63 -7.44
C GLY A 229 -24.73 7.63 -6.38
N GLY A 230 -23.64 8.34 -6.68
CA GLY A 230 -23.03 9.31 -5.77
C GLY A 230 -22.19 8.69 -4.65
N TRP A 231 -21.84 7.40 -4.75
CA TRP A 231 -20.99 6.74 -3.76
C TRP A 231 -19.58 7.32 -3.74
N GLU A 232 -19.04 7.57 -2.55
CA GLU A 232 -17.65 7.99 -2.38
C GLU A 232 -16.96 7.20 -1.25
N PHE A 233 -15.68 6.88 -1.44
CA PHE A 233 -14.78 6.44 -0.37
C PHE A 233 -14.05 7.64 0.24
N TYR A 234 -14.34 7.97 1.51
CA TYR A 234 -13.68 9.04 2.23
C TYR A 234 -12.35 8.58 2.84
N GLN A 235 -12.30 7.34 3.33
CA GLN A 235 -11.13 6.71 3.93
C GLN A 235 -11.20 5.22 3.67
N ILE A 236 -10.16 4.63 3.08
CA ILE A 236 -10.06 3.19 2.84
C ILE A 236 -9.13 2.62 3.90
N ASN A 237 -9.63 1.67 4.68
CA ASN A 237 -8.91 1.01 5.75
C ASN A 237 -8.17 -0.22 5.20
N SER A 238 -8.86 -1.03 4.41
CA SER A 238 -8.30 -2.22 3.75
C SER A 238 -9.16 -2.67 2.56
N PHE A 239 -8.63 -3.57 1.76
CA PHE A 239 -9.41 -4.26 0.73
C PHE A 239 -8.88 -5.68 0.48
N ASP A 240 -9.74 -6.54 -0.06
CA ASP A 240 -9.34 -7.87 -0.54
C ASP A 240 -10.01 -8.18 -1.89
N VAL A 241 -9.34 -8.97 -2.73
CA VAL A 241 -9.86 -9.39 -4.04
C VAL A 241 -9.96 -10.91 -4.04
N GLU A 242 -11.14 -11.42 -3.77
CA GLU A 242 -11.44 -12.85 -3.68
C GLU A 242 -11.93 -13.37 -5.03
N ARG A 243 -11.72 -14.66 -5.28
CA ARG A 243 -12.37 -15.35 -6.40
C ARG A 243 -13.82 -15.69 -6.02
#